data_AF-G2LGR9-F1
#
_entry.id   AF-G2LGR9-F1
#
_cell.length_a   1.000
_cell.length_b   1.000
_cell.length_c   1.000
_cell.angle_alpha   90.00
_cell.angle_beta   90.00
_cell.angle_gamma   90.00
#
_symmetry.space_group_name_H-M   'P 1'
#
loop_
_entity.id
_entity.type
_entity.pdbx_description
1 polymer ?
#
loop_
_entity_poly.entity_id
_entity_poly.type
_entity_poly.pdbx_seq_one_letter_code
_entity_poly.pdbx_strand_id
1 'polypeptide(L)'
;MTSPVEAGPVEAVGQALDFTEDFTQELPCEDGIPLENLWHRLQINLLDDCVHQLWRGRTDFYAGGNMFVYYSLQQVQRQDYKGPDFFVVKDVDGSYVRPCWVAWREGGRLPDVIVELLSPSTRSVDLGAKKALYERVFRTREYFCYGPDPTQGGEPELLGWVLGRDGYEALVADERGWLWSRVFGAWVGEWEGEYHGARSRWLRLYDAEGRLIPTAAEAAQAEAARAQAEAERAQAEAERAQAEAERAQAEAERAQAEAERAQAEAEAERKRAEAAQAEAEAERKRAEAAQAEAETARTRAEAAQAQAESERKRAEAAEAQAAALAAEIERLRRLLQNQPENKPGG
;
A
#
# COMPACT_ATOMS: atom_id res chain seq x y z
N MET A 1 68.44 3.12 -43.32
CA MET A 1 68.86 3.00 -41.91
C MET A 1 67.61 3.16 -41.07
N THR A 2 67.06 2.04 -40.62
CA THR A 2 65.89 1.99 -39.74
C THR A 2 66.19 0.86 -38.76
N SER A 3 66.57 1.24 -37.54
CA SER A 3 66.79 0.30 -36.42
C SER A 3 65.44 -0.28 -35.96
N PRO A 4 65.37 -1.54 -35.53
CA PRO A 4 64.19 -2.07 -34.88
C PRO A 4 64.11 -1.56 -33.42
N VAL A 5 62.89 -1.27 -33.00
CA VAL A 5 62.51 -0.90 -31.63
C VAL A 5 62.60 -2.14 -30.74
N GLU A 6 63.34 -2.05 -29.64
CA GLU A 6 63.38 -3.07 -28.58
C GLU A 6 62.03 -3.14 -27.86
N ALA A 7 61.42 -4.33 -27.85
CA ALA A 7 60.27 -4.65 -27.02
C ALA A 7 60.71 -4.90 -25.56
N GLY A 8 59.91 -4.42 -24.61
CA GLY A 8 60.18 -4.56 -23.17
C GLY A 8 59.96 -5.99 -22.63
N PRO A 9 60.35 -6.27 -21.37
CA PRO A 9 60.56 -7.63 -20.86
C PRO A 9 59.31 -8.49 -20.68
N VAL A 10 58.12 -7.97 -20.97
CA VAL A 10 56.83 -8.64 -20.69
C VAL A 10 56.21 -9.27 -21.95
N GLU A 11 56.61 -8.85 -23.16
CA GLU A 11 56.04 -9.37 -24.41
C GLU A 11 56.72 -10.66 -24.91
N ALA A 12 57.88 -11.03 -24.39
CA ALA A 12 58.65 -12.18 -24.87
C ALA A 12 58.24 -13.54 -24.26
N VAL A 13 57.26 -13.59 -23.35
CA VAL A 13 56.85 -14.85 -22.68
C VAL A 13 55.73 -15.58 -23.44
N GLY A 14 55.18 -14.99 -24.51
CA GLY A 14 54.05 -15.55 -25.26
C GLY A 14 54.36 -16.66 -26.27
N GLN A 15 55.63 -17.00 -26.52
CA GLN A 15 56.00 -18.01 -27.52
C GLN A 15 57.14 -18.90 -27.04
N ALA A 16 56.83 -19.89 -26.19
CA ALA A 16 57.45 -21.21 -26.17
C ALA A 16 57.01 -21.99 -24.92
N LEU A 17 55.76 -22.42 -24.84
CA LEU A 17 55.39 -23.60 -24.04
C LEU A 17 54.27 -24.35 -24.76
N ASP A 18 54.66 -25.44 -25.41
CA ASP A 18 53.78 -26.50 -25.87
C ASP A 18 53.28 -27.24 -24.62
N PHE A 19 52.13 -26.82 -24.09
CA PHE A 19 51.48 -27.38 -22.91
C PHE A 19 50.74 -28.67 -23.30
N THR A 20 51.29 -29.84 -22.97
CA THR A 20 50.50 -31.08 -23.05
C THR A 20 49.88 -31.53 -21.73
N GLU A 21 50.15 -30.89 -20.59
CA GLU A 21 49.34 -31.05 -19.37
C GLU A 21 49.26 -29.71 -18.61
N ASP A 22 48.04 -29.27 -18.26
CA ASP A 22 47.78 -28.08 -17.45
C ASP A 22 48.16 -28.34 -15.99
N PHE A 23 49.47 -28.30 -15.68
CA PHE A 23 50.01 -28.53 -14.33
C PHE A 23 49.43 -27.57 -13.28
N THR A 24 48.74 -26.50 -13.70
CA THR A 24 48.11 -25.55 -12.78
C THR A 24 46.99 -26.19 -11.94
N GLN A 25 46.43 -27.32 -12.39
CA GLN A 25 45.46 -28.11 -11.63
C GLN A 25 46.09 -28.82 -10.42
N GLU A 26 47.42 -28.99 -10.40
CA GLU A 26 48.17 -29.65 -9.34
C GLU A 26 48.78 -28.66 -8.34
N LEU A 27 48.58 -27.36 -8.55
CA LEU A 27 49.10 -26.34 -7.65
C LEU A 27 48.37 -26.38 -6.29
N PRO A 28 49.09 -26.34 -5.17
CA PRO A 28 48.44 -26.16 -3.88
C PRO A 28 47.70 -24.82 -3.87
N CYS A 29 46.53 -24.77 -3.25
CA CYS A 29 45.68 -23.57 -3.27
C CYS A 29 45.51 -22.95 -1.88
N GLU A 30 45.83 -23.73 -0.85
CA GLU A 30 45.76 -23.41 0.57
C GLU A 30 47.00 -23.98 1.28
N ASP A 31 47.34 -23.44 2.44
CA ASP A 31 48.46 -23.89 3.28
C ASP A 31 48.06 -24.98 4.30
N GLY A 32 46.77 -25.29 4.39
CA GLY A 32 46.21 -26.22 5.38
C GLY A 32 46.24 -25.68 6.81
N ILE A 33 46.57 -24.39 7.00
CA ILE A 33 46.55 -23.73 8.30
C ILE A 33 45.15 -23.13 8.49
N PRO A 34 44.43 -23.50 9.56
CA PRO A 34 43.16 -22.86 9.86
C PRO A 34 43.36 -21.35 10.03
N LEU A 35 42.41 -20.56 9.54
CA LEU A 35 42.35 -19.12 9.82
C LEU A 35 42.54 -18.86 11.32
N GLU A 36 43.26 -17.77 11.65
CA GLU A 36 43.75 -17.52 13.00
C GLU A 36 42.65 -17.62 14.06
N ASN A 37 41.45 -17.07 13.76
CA ASN A 37 40.30 -17.14 14.64
C ASN A 37 38.96 -16.91 13.90
N LEU A 38 37.85 -16.96 14.66
CA LEU A 38 36.50 -16.72 14.15
C LEU A 38 36.31 -15.30 13.58
N TRP A 39 36.88 -14.27 14.23
CA TRP A 39 36.77 -12.89 13.79
C TRP A 39 37.41 -12.68 12.41
N HIS A 40 38.60 -13.24 12.19
CA HIS A 40 39.32 -13.19 10.91
C HIS A 40 38.48 -13.76 9.77
N ARG A 41 37.91 -14.95 9.97
CA ARG A 41 37.02 -15.59 8.99
C ARG A 41 35.77 -14.77 8.72
N LEU A 42 35.12 -14.26 9.76
CA LEU A 42 33.91 -13.45 9.63
C LEU A 42 34.21 -12.12 8.91
N GLN A 43 35.35 -11.50 9.18
CA GLN A 43 35.75 -10.25 8.54
C GLN A 43 36.02 -10.42 7.03
N ILE A 44 36.64 -11.54 6.61
CA ILE A 44 36.81 -11.87 5.17
C ILE A 44 35.44 -12.05 4.51
N ASN A 45 34.55 -12.86 5.12
CA ASN A 45 33.20 -13.08 4.59
C ASN A 45 32.40 -11.78 4.49
N LEU A 46 32.58 -10.88 5.46
CA LEU A 46 31.90 -9.59 5.48
C LEU A 46 32.39 -8.68 4.34
N LEU A 47 33.70 -8.65 4.07
CA LEU A 47 34.25 -7.90 2.95
C LEU A 47 33.77 -8.46 1.61
N ASP A 48 33.72 -9.78 1.47
CA ASP A 48 33.20 -10.46 0.29
C ASP A 48 31.75 -10.05 0.01
N ASP A 49 30.86 -10.14 1.00
CA ASP A 49 29.47 -9.74 0.85
C ASP A 49 29.35 -8.23 0.56
N CYS A 50 30.12 -7.38 1.25
CA CYS A 50 30.11 -5.94 1.00
C CYS A 50 30.50 -5.59 -0.45
N VAL A 51 31.51 -6.25 -1.03
CA VAL A 51 31.93 -6.01 -2.41
C VAL A 51 30.88 -6.50 -3.41
N HIS A 52 30.29 -7.67 -3.17
CA HIS A 52 29.20 -8.18 -4.01
C HIS A 52 27.94 -7.33 -3.94
N GLN A 53 27.66 -6.69 -2.80
CA GLN A 53 26.56 -5.74 -2.67
C GLN A 53 26.88 -4.39 -3.30
N LEU A 54 28.10 -3.87 -3.13
CA LEU A 54 28.56 -2.64 -3.77
C LEU A 54 28.46 -2.73 -5.30
N TRP A 55 28.83 -3.88 -5.86
CA TRP A 55 28.82 -4.13 -7.30
C TRP A 55 27.73 -5.11 -7.73
N ARG A 56 26.60 -5.11 -7.03
CA ARG A 56 25.48 -6.02 -7.31
C ARG A 56 25.06 -5.97 -8.78
N GLY A 57 24.98 -7.14 -9.40
CA GLY A 57 24.62 -7.30 -10.82
C GLY A 57 25.81 -7.21 -11.80
N ARG A 58 27.03 -6.96 -11.31
CA ARG A 58 28.25 -7.02 -12.12
C ARG A 58 28.89 -8.40 -12.08
N THR A 59 29.55 -8.77 -13.17
CA THR A 59 30.32 -10.02 -13.33
C THR A 59 31.74 -9.78 -13.82
N ASP A 60 32.16 -8.51 -13.92
CA ASP A 60 33.46 -8.05 -14.40
C ASP A 60 34.47 -7.84 -13.26
N PHE A 61 34.38 -8.64 -12.20
CA PHE A 61 35.33 -8.64 -11.09
C PHE A 61 35.37 -9.99 -10.39
N TYR A 62 36.46 -10.26 -9.68
CA TYR A 62 36.60 -11.39 -8.76
C TYR A 62 36.99 -10.85 -7.38
N ALA A 63 36.30 -11.34 -6.34
CA ALA A 63 36.70 -11.17 -4.95
C ALA A 63 37.11 -12.54 -4.41
N GLY A 64 38.23 -12.59 -3.69
CA GLY A 64 38.73 -13.81 -3.09
C GLY A 64 39.41 -13.53 -1.77
N GLY A 65 39.60 -14.58 -0.97
CA GLY A 65 40.29 -14.47 0.31
C GLY A 65 40.86 -15.80 0.74
N ASN A 66 41.91 -15.75 1.56
CA ASN A 66 42.60 -16.91 2.12
C ASN A 66 42.96 -17.99 1.06
N MET A 67 43.46 -17.56 -0.10
CA MET A 67 43.91 -18.45 -1.18
C MET A 67 45.20 -17.92 -1.81
N PHE A 68 46.00 -18.82 -2.37
CA PHE A 68 47.28 -18.43 -2.97
C PHE A 68 47.14 -17.62 -4.26
N VAL A 69 48.07 -16.67 -4.44
CA VAL A 69 48.23 -15.88 -5.65
C VAL A 69 49.55 -16.26 -6.33
N TYR A 70 49.43 -16.89 -7.49
CA TYR A 70 50.53 -17.30 -8.35
C TYR A 70 50.81 -16.24 -9.41
N TYR A 71 52.01 -15.67 -9.37
CA TYR A 71 52.41 -14.59 -10.28
C TYR A 71 53.65 -14.93 -11.12
N SER A 72 54.37 -16.00 -10.81
CA SER A 72 55.48 -16.49 -11.66
C SER A 72 55.77 -17.97 -11.49
N LEU A 73 56.29 -18.62 -12.53
CA LEU A 73 56.78 -20.01 -12.45
C LEU A 73 57.97 -20.16 -11.51
N GLN A 74 58.79 -19.11 -11.36
CA GLN A 74 59.92 -19.11 -10.44
C GLN A 74 59.46 -19.17 -8.98
N GLN A 75 58.35 -18.50 -8.65
CA GLN A 75 57.70 -18.60 -7.34
C GLN A 75 57.25 -20.04 -7.07
N VAL A 76 56.60 -20.68 -8.04
CA VAL A 76 56.16 -22.09 -7.95
C VAL A 76 57.35 -23.01 -7.67
N GLN A 77 58.44 -22.87 -8.43
CA GLN A 77 59.65 -23.68 -8.25
C GLN A 77 60.30 -23.50 -6.87
N ARG A 78 60.17 -22.31 -6.27
CA ARG A 78 60.70 -21.98 -4.94
C ARG A 78 59.74 -22.36 -3.80
N GLN A 79 58.54 -22.84 -4.12
CA GLN A 79 57.49 -23.15 -3.15
C GLN A 79 57.15 -21.96 -2.23
N ASP A 80 57.29 -20.73 -2.73
CA ASP A 80 57.03 -19.50 -1.97
C ASP A 80 55.59 -19.05 -2.19
N TYR A 81 54.65 -19.86 -1.70
CA TYR A 81 53.22 -19.65 -1.86
C TYR A 81 52.72 -18.64 -0.83
N LYS A 82 52.08 -17.56 -1.29
CA LYS A 82 51.47 -16.55 -0.43
C LYS A 82 50.13 -16.11 -0.99
N GLY A 83 49.17 -15.94 -0.10
CA GLY A 83 47.85 -15.42 -0.38
C GLY A 83 47.57 -14.22 0.53
N PRO A 84 46.89 -13.17 0.03
CA PRO A 84 46.32 -12.15 0.89
C PRO A 84 45.08 -12.68 1.62
N ASP A 85 44.75 -12.08 2.76
CA ASP A 85 43.52 -12.41 3.48
C ASP A 85 42.27 -12.13 2.66
N PHE A 86 42.23 -10.98 1.98
CA PHE A 86 41.17 -10.62 1.04
C PHE A 86 41.74 -9.81 -0.12
N PHE A 87 41.20 -10.01 -1.33
CA PHE A 87 41.62 -9.28 -2.51
C PHE A 87 40.52 -9.16 -3.55
N VAL A 88 40.67 -8.17 -4.42
CA VAL A 88 39.77 -7.93 -5.55
C VAL A 88 40.56 -7.69 -6.82
N VAL A 89 40.10 -8.29 -7.92
CA VAL A 89 40.59 -8.08 -9.28
C VAL A 89 39.42 -7.61 -10.13
N LYS A 90 39.57 -6.48 -10.82
CA LYS A 90 38.58 -5.95 -11.77
C LYS A 90 38.85 -6.43 -13.18
N ASP A 91 37.88 -6.22 -14.07
CA ASP A 91 37.96 -6.48 -15.51
C ASP A 91 38.33 -7.94 -15.85
N VAL A 92 37.83 -8.86 -15.02
CA VAL A 92 38.00 -10.32 -15.16
C VAL A 92 36.63 -10.99 -15.05
N ASP A 93 36.50 -12.21 -15.58
CA ASP A 93 35.26 -12.97 -15.47
C ASP A 93 35.08 -13.51 -14.04
N GLY A 94 34.10 -12.96 -13.34
CA GLY A 94 33.71 -13.34 -11.98
C GLY A 94 32.73 -14.50 -11.89
N SER A 95 32.28 -15.06 -13.02
CA SER A 95 31.19 -16.04 -13.04
C SER A 95 31.60 -17.46 -12.62
N TYR A 96 32.90 -17.73 -12.48
CA TYR A 96 33.42 -19.03 -12.09
C TYR A 96 34.33 -18.98 -10.87
N VAL A 97 34.32 -20.08 -10.13
CA VAL A 97 35.10 -20.27 -8.90
C VAL A 97 36.56 -20.56 -9.25
N ARG A 98 37.48 -19.99 -8.47
CA ARG A 98 38.91 -20.24 -8.58
C ARG A 98 39.42 -20.88 -7.28
N PRO A 99 40.10 -22.04 -7.33
CA PRO A 99 40.69 -22.61 -6.13
C PRO A 99 41.90 -21.77 -5.67
N CYS A 100 42.66 -21.22 -6.62
CA CYS A 100 43.70 -20.22 -6.38
C CYS A 100 43.71 -19.19 -7.53
N TRP A 101 44.39 -18.07 -7.32
CA TRP A 101 44.56 -17.07 -8.36
C TRP A 101 45.84 -17.34 -9.17
N VAL A 102 45.71 -17.73 -10.43
CA VAL A 102 46.86 -17.99 -11.32
C VAL A 102 46.96 -16.91 -12.39
N ALA A 103 47.84 -15.92 -12.16
CA ALA A 103 47.86 -14.70 -12.96
C ALA A 103 48.02 -14.95 -14.47
N TRP A 104 48.86 -15.91 -14.89
CA TRP A 104 49.05 -16.21 -16.32
C TRP A 104 47.85 -16.90 -16.99
N ARG A 105 46.95 -17.53 -16.21
CA ARG A 105 45.65 -18.00 -16.73
C ARG A 105 44.64 -16.86 -16.88
N GLU A 106 44.85 -15.79 -16.12
CA GLU A 106 44.01 -14.60 -16.05
C GLU A 106 44.61 -13.44 -16.86
N GLY A 107 45.39 -13.72 -17.92
CA GLY A 107 45.97 -12.68 -18.79
C GLY A 107 47.01 -11.79 -18.12
N GLY A 108 47.68 -12.28 -17.08
CA GLY A 108 48.64 -11.54 -16.27
C GLY A 108 48.01 -10.62 -15.22
N ARG A 109 46.69 -10.70 -15.00
CA ARG A 109 46.00 -9.86 -14.01
C ARG A 109 46.39 -10.27 -12.60
N LEU A 110 46.64 -9.25 -11.77
CA LEU A 110 46.93 -9.36 -10.35
C LEU A 110 45.94 -8.49 -9.56
N PRO A 111 45.83 -8.67 -8.24
CA PRO A 111 44.89 -7.91 -7.41
C PRO A 111 45.01 -6.40 -7.59
N ASP A 112 43.87 -5.75 -7.81
CA ASP A 112 43.72 -4.30 -7.81
C ASP A 112 43.63 -3.76 -6.38
N VAL A 113 42.95 -4.50 -5.49
CA VAL A 113 42.88 -4.20 -4.05
C VAL A 113 43.31 -5.42 -3.24
N ILE A 114 44.08 -5.21 -2.20
CA ILE A 114 44.39 -6.21 -1.18
C ILE A 114 44.05 -5.64 0.21
N VAL A 115 43.45 -6.47 1.06
CA VAL A 115 43.23 -6.21 2.49
C VAL A 115 43.90 -7.33 3.28
N GLU A 116 44.74 -6.97 4.25
CA GLU A 116 45.33 -7.90 5.23
C GLU A 116 44.77 -7.60 6.63
N LEU A 117 44.45 -8.65 7.37
CA LEU A 117 43.93 -8.58 8.72
C LEU A 117 45.09 -8.76 9.69
N LEU A 118 45.43 -7.68 10.38
CA LEU A 118 46.61 -7.62 11.23
C LEU A 118 46.41 -8.44 12.50
N SER A 119 47.40 -9.27 12.82
CA SER A 119 47.54 -9.91 14.13
C SER A 119 48.89 -9.56 14.76
N PRO A 120 49.07 -9.76 16.08
CA PRO A 120 50.37 -9.55 16.72
C PRO A 120 51.52 -10.33 16.07
N SER A 121 51.23 -11.50 15.49
CA SER A 121 52.22 -12.35 14.82
C SER A 121 52.52 -11.94 13.38
N THR A 122 51.55 -11.44 12.63
CA THR A 122 51.70 -11.17 11.18
C THR A 122 52.04 -9.72 10.86
N ARG A 123 51.73 -8.79 11.75
CA ARG A 123 51.86 -7.33 11.53
C ARG A 123 53.19 -6.89 10.91
N SER A 124 54.32 -7.42 11.40
CA SER A 124 55.65 -7.03 10.89
C SER A 124 55.89 -7.49 9.44
N VAL A 125 55.31 -8.62 9.05
CA VAL A 125 55.40 -9.18 7.69
C VAL A 125 54.45 -8.44 6.77
N ASP A 126 53.22 -8.16 7.20
CA ASP A 126 52.19 -7.45 6.41
C ASP A 126 52.66 -6.03 6.07
N LEU A 127 53.12 -5.28 7.07
CA LEU A 127 53.61 -3.90 6.90
C LEU A 127 55.01 -3.81 6.28
N GLY A 128 55.70 -4.94 6.14
CA GLY A 128 57.07 -5.03 5.63
C GLY A 128 57.15 -5.77 4.29
N ALA A 129 57.45 -7.06 4.35
CA ALA A 129 57.76 -7.88 3.18
C ALA A 129 56.57 -8.03 2.22
N LYS A 130 55.35 -8.22 2.73
CA LYS A 130 54.14 -8.32 1.89
C LYS A 130 53.81 -6.98 1.23
N LYS A 131 53.82 -5.87 1.99
CA LYS A 131 53.67 -4.53 1.40
C LYS A 131 54.67 -4.28 0.25
N ALA A 132 55.94 -4.65 0.42
CA ALA A 132 56.95 -4.50 -0.63
C ALA A 132 56.69 -5.41 -1.85
N LEU A 133 56.20 -6.64 -1.63
CA LEU A 133 55.78 -7.55 -2.70
C LEU A 133 54.61 -6.94 -3.50
N TYR A 134 53.57 -6.46 -2.82
CA TYR A 134 52.39 -5.89 -3.45
C TYR A 134 52.73 -4.60 -4.23
N GLU A 135 53.64 -3.77 -3.69
CA GLU A 135 54.10 -2.53 -4.32
C GLU A 135 54.94 -2.79 -5.60
N ARG A 136 55.91 -3.69 -5.51
CA ARG A 136 56.97 -3.83 -6.52
C ARG A 136 56.66 -4.89 -7.56
N VAL A 137 56.02 -5.98 -7.14
CA VAL A 137 55.74 -7.14 -8.01
C VAL A 137 54.30 -7.09 -8.47
N PHE A 138 53.32 -7.00 -7.57
CA PHE A 138 51.92 -7.09 -7.98
C PHE A 138 51.44 -5.81 -8.64
N ARG A 139 52.07 -4.67 -8.28
CA ARG A 139 51.60 -3.34 -8.68
C ARG A 139 50.13 -3.15 -8.29
N THR A 140 49.73 -3.71 -7.14
CA THR A 140 48.38 -3.61 -6.60
C THR A 140 48.06 -2.14 -6.36
N ARG A 141 46.89 -1.69 -6.82
CA ARG A 141 46.55 -0.27 -6.86
C ARG A 141 46.30 0.28 -5.46
N GLU A 142 45.62 -0.48 -4.62
CA GLU A 142 45.31 -0.09 -3.24
C GLU A 142 45.57 -1.25 -2.28
N TYR A 143 46.24 -0.95 -1.17
CA TYR A 143 46.57 -1.92 -0.14
C TYR A 143 46.08 -1.42 1.21
N PHE A 144 45.31 -2.23 1.92
CA PHE A 144 44.78 -1.91 3.23
C PHE A 144 45.24 -2.93 4.26
N CYS A 145 45.44 -2.46 5.49
CA CYS A 145 45.65 -3.31 6.65
C CYS A 145 44.64 -2.93 7.72
N TYR A 146 44.00 -3.91 8.35
CA TYR A 146 43.03 -3.67 9.41
C TYR A 146 43.24 -4.61 10.60
N GLY A 147 43.28 -4.05 11.81
CA GLY A 147 43.43 -4.79 13.06
C GLY A 147 44.35 -4.05 14.04
N PRO A 148 44.76 -4.65 15.18
CA PRO A 148 44.44 -6.00 15.62
C PRO A 148 42.94 -6.22 15.89
N ASP A 149 42.56 -7.50 15.91
CA ASP A 149 41.26 -7.99 16.34
C ASP A 149 40.84 -7.34 17.69
N PRO A 150 39.77 -6.51 17.70
CA PRO A 150 39.31 -5.83 18.91
C PRO A 150 38.93 -6.80 20.03
N THR A 151 38.55 -8.04 19.71
CA THR A 151 38.17 -9.07 20.70
C THR A 151 39.38 -9.59 21.48
N GLN A 152 40.60 -9.34 20.98
CA GLN A 152 41.85 -9.68 21.66
C GLN A 152 42.45 -8.50 22.44
N GLY A 153 41.68 -7.42 22.63
CA GLY A 153 42.06 -6.29 23.47
C GLY A 153 43.03 -5.29 22.82
N GLY A 154 43.17 -5.33 21.50
CA GLY A 154 43.89 -4.30 20.74
C GLY A 154 42.94 -3.24 20.19
N GLU A 155 43.43 -2.00 20.09
CA GLU A 155 42.70 -0.93 19.38
C GLU A 155 42.78 -1.21 17.87
N PRO A 156 41.65 -1.28 17.16
CA PRO A 156 41.68 -1.47 15.71
C PRO A 156 42.35 -0.27 15.06
N GLU A 157 43.16 -0.58 14.05
CA GLU A 157 43.88 0.37 13.24
C GLU A 157 43.57 0.07 11.79
N LEU A 158 43.06 1.09 11.08
CA LEU A 158 42.87 1.05 9.63
C LEU A 158 43.98 1.85 8.96
N LEU A 159 44.85 1.14 8.24
CA LEU A 159 45.90 1.73 7.40
C LEU A 159 45.60 1.44 5.93
N GLY A 160 45.99 2.35 5.05
CA GLY A 160 45.87 2.12 3.63
C GLY A 160 46.86 2.92 2.81
N TRP A 161 47.15 2.40 1.63
CA TRP A 161 48.07 2.99 0.66
C TRP A 161 47.51 2.89 -0.74
N VAL A 162 47.83 3.88 -1.57
CA VAL A 162 47.57 3.89 -3.00
C VAL A 162 48.89 3.86 -3.77
N LEU A 163 48.94 3.10 -4.85
CA LEU A 163 50.14 2.99 -5.67
C LEU A 163 50.31 4.27 -6.51
N GLY A 164 51.33 5.05 -6.17
CA GLY A 164 51.78 6.22 -6.91
C GLY A 164 52.87 5.88 -7.93
N ARG A 165 53.55 6.93 -8.39
CA ARG A 165 54.65 6.79 -9.36
C ARG A 165 55.88 6.12 -8.74
N ASP A 166 56.20 6.51 -7.51
CA ASP A 166 57.45 6.14 -6.83
C ASP A 166 57.25 5.03 -5.77
N GLY A 167 56.05 4.44 -5.70
CA GLY A 167 55.69 3.40 -4.73
C GLY A 167 54.37 3.71 -4.04
N TYR A 168 54.11 3.05 -2.91
CA TYR A 168 52.91 3.28 -2.14
C TYR A 168 52.95 4.60 -1.37
N GLU A 169 51.90 5.41 -1.54
CA GLU A 169 51.63 6.61 -0.77
C GLU A 169 50.50 6.32 0.23
N ALA A 170 50.65 6.76 1.48
CA ALA A 170 49.63 6.52 2.50
C ALA A 170 48.34 7.29 2.16
N LEU A 171 47.20 6.62 2.28
CA LEU A 171 45.89 7.24 2.19
C LEU A 171 45.66 8.10 3.45
N VAL A 172 45.04 9.27 3.24
CA VAL A 172 44.67 10.17 4.32
C VAL A 172 43.25 9.86 4.75
N ALA A 173 43.08 9.57 6.04
CA ALA A 173 41.77 9.34 6.62
C ALA A 173 40.97 10.64 6.72
N ASP A 174 39.64 10.53 6.61
CA ASP A 174 38.74 11.62 6.90
C ASP A 174 38.53 11.82 8.41
N GLU A 175 37.63 12.73 8.79
CA GLU A 175 37.30 13.03 10.19
C GLU A 175 36.73 11.82 10.97
N ARG A 176 36.25 10.78 10.27
CA ARG A 176 35.72 9.54 10.84
C ARG A 176 36.77 8.43 10.95
N GLY A 177 37.98 8.68 10.44
CA GLY A 177 39.01 7.65 10.32
C GLY A 177 38.86 6.76 9.09
N TRP A 178 38.01 7.11 8.12
CA TRP A 178 37.75 6.30 6.94
C TRP A 178 38.68 6.65 5.79
N LEU A 179 39.01 5.63 4.98
CA LEU A 179 39.90 5.76 3.82
C LEU A 179 39.10 5.66 2.52
N TRP A 180 39.26 6.62 1.62
CA TRP A 180 38.60 6.56 0.32
C TRP A 180 39.32 5.59 -0.63
N SER A 181 38.62 4.54 -1.07
CA SER A 181 39.09 3.65 -2.13
C SER A 181 38.58 4.13 -3.49
N ARG A 182 39.51 4.46 -4.40
CA ARG A 182 39.20 4.81 -5.79
C ARG A 182 38.82 3.58 -6.59
N VAL A 183 39.35 2.40 -6.24
CA VAL A 183 39.02 1.15 -6.94
C VAL A 183 37.58 0.73 -6.63
N PHE A 184 37.18 0.76 -5.36
CA PHE A 184 35.80 0.49 -4.96
C PHE A 184 34.85 1.63 -5.34
N GLY A 185 35.31 2.87 -5.31
CA GLY A 185 34.43 4.04 -5.37
C GLY A 185 33.62 4.19 -4.09
N ALA A 186 34.21 3.81 -2.96
CA ALA A 186 33.58 3.69 -1.66
C ALA A 186 34.57 4.06 -0.55
N TRP A 187 34.06 4.48 0.60
CA TRP A 187 34.84 4.58 1.83
C TRP A 187 35.04 3.19 2.43
N VAL A 188 36.27 2.89 2.81
CA VAL A 188 36.64 1.77 3.66
C VAL A 188 36.72 2.30 5.07
N GLY A 189 35.90 1.77 5.97
CA GLY A 189 35.74 2.35 7.30
C GLY A 189 35.30 1.35 8.35
N GLU A 190 35.47 1.73 9.60
CA GLU A 190 35.06 0.92 10.74
C GLU A 190 33.58 1.07 11.06
N TRP A 191 32.96 -0.06 11.38
CA TRP A 191 31.57 -0.16 11.82
C TRP A 191 31.48 -1.03 13.07
N GLU A 192 30.88 -0.50 14.14
CA GLU A 192 30.58 -1.30 15.33
C GLU A 192 29.18 -1.92 15.22
N GLY A 193 29.10 -3.24 15.33
CA GLY A 193 27.82 -3.94 15.33
C GLY A 193 27.96 -5.45 15.31
N GLU A 194 26.84 -6.13 15.07
CA GLU A 194 26.75 -7.59 15.08
C GLU A 194 26.76 -8.15 13.67
N TYR A 195 27.63 -9.14 13.43
CA TYR A 195 27.67 -9.90 12.18
C TYR A 195 27.78 -11.40 12.52
N HIS A 196 26.84 -12.21 12.02
CA HIS A 196 26.71 -13.65 12.36
C HIS A 196 26.77 -13.95 13.88
N GLY A 197 26.11 -13.13 14.70
CA GLY A 197 26.05 -13.31 16.16
C GLY A 197 27.32 -12.89 16.91
N ALA A 198 28.33 -12.33 16.21
CA ALA A 198 29.52 -11.76 16.82
C ALA A 198 29.44 -10.24 16.79
N ARG A 199 29.50 -9.60 17.97
CA ARG A 199 29.59 -8.14 18.09
C ARG A 199 31.06 -7.72 18.10
N SER A 200 31.46 -6.85 17.19
CA SER A 200 32.84 -6.34 17.09
C SER A 200 32.87 -5.00 16.35
N ARG A 201 34.07 -4.41 16.22
CA ARG A 201 34.38 -3.37 15.23
C ARG A 201 34.86 -4.06 13.96
N TRP A 202 34.06 -3.94 12.90
CA TRP A 202 34.27 -4.58 11.61
C TRP A 202 34.70 -3.55 10.56
N LEU A 203 35.51 -3.97 9.61
CA LEU A 203 35.74 -3.20 8.38
C LEU A 203 34.55 -3.38 7.44
N ARG A 204 33.96 -2.26 7.01
CA ARG A 204 32.81 -2.19 6.09
C ARG A 204 33.10 -1.21 4.95
N LEU A 205 32.23 -1.26 3.95
CA LEU A 205 32.21 -0.31 2.84
C LEU A 205 31.02 0.66 2.97
N TYR A 206 31.26 1.91 2.63
CA TYR A 206 30.24 2.96 2.57
C TYR A 206 30.27 3.64 1.21
N ASP A 207 29.12 3.98 0.66
CA ASP A 207 29.05 4.67 -0.64
C ASP A 207 29.65 6.08 -0.59
N ALA A 208 29.69 6.77 -1.74
CA ALA A 208 30.26 8.12 -1.84
C ALA A 208 29.63 9.13 -0.87
N GLU A 209 28.35 8.95 -0.52
CA GLU A 209 27.62 9.78 0.43
C GLU A 209 27.82 9.37 1.90
N GLY A 210 28.60 8.31 2.15
CA GLY A 210 28.88 7.79 3.49
C GLY A 210 27.78 6.91 4.06
N ARG A 211 26.87 6.39 3.23
CA ARG A 211 25.84 5.43 3.66
C ARG A 211 26.44 4.02 3.66
N LEU A 212 26.15 3.26 4.71
CA LEU A 212 26.63 1.89 4.86
C LEU A 212 26.10 1.03 3.70
N ILE A 213 26.99 0.33 3.02
CA ILE A 213 26.61 -0.67 2.02
C ILE A 213 26.11 -1.90 2.79
N PRO A 214 24.84 -2.28 2.64
CA PRO A 214 24.29 -3.39 3.40
C PRO A 214 24.90 -4.72 2.96
N THR A 215 24.92 -5.69 3.86
CA THR A 215 25.09 -7.11 3.51
C THR A 215 23.87 -7.62 2.73
N ALA A 216 23.99 -8.77 2.06
CA ALA A 216 22.84 -9.41 1.42
C ALA A 216 21.70 -9.67 2.42
N ALA A 217 22.06 -10.10 3.63
CA ALA A 217 21.12 -10.37 4.71
C ALA A 217 20.43 -9.09 5.21
N GLU A 218 21.18 -8.00 5.44
CA GLU A 218 20.62 -6.71 5.84
C GLU A 218 19.69 -6.14 4.75
N ALA A 219 20.07 -6.24 3.47
CA ALA A 219 19.26 -5.80 2.36
C ALA A 219 17.93 -6.59 2.26
N ALA A 220 17.99 -7.92 2.41
CA ALA A 220 16.81 -8.78 2.41
C ALA A 220 15.88 -8.49 3.59
N GLN A 221 16.43 -8.24 4.78
CA GLN A 221 15.64 -7.84 5.96
C GLN A 221 14.94 -6.49 5.74
N ALA A 222 15.65 -5.52 5.17
CA ALA A 222 15.07 -4.21 4.86
C ALA A 222 13.94 -4.31 3.82
N GLU A 223 14.11 -5.17 2.80
CA GLU A 223 13.06 -5.43 1.80
C GLU A 223 11.84 -6.13 2.41
N ALA A 224 12.05 -7.15 3.25
CA ALA A 224 10.98 -7.84 3.96
C ALA A 224 10.19 -6.90 4.88
N ALA A 225 10.89 -6.03 5.63
CA ALA A 225 10.25 -5.03 6.49
C ALA A 225 9.41 -4.02 5.68
N ARG A 226 9.89 -3.60 4.50
CA ARG A 226 9.13 -2.72 3.59
C ARG A 226 7.89 -3.41 3.04
N ALA A 227 8.03 -4.65 2.57
CA ALA A 227 6.90 -5.44 2.07
C ALA A 227 5.83 -5.66 3.15
N GLN A 228 6.25 -5.94 4.39
CA GLN A 228 5.33 -6.07 5.51
C GLN A 228 4.61 -4.76 5.80
N ALA A 229 5.33 -3.63 5.86
CA ALA A 229 4.72 -2.33 6.10
C ALA A 229 3.73 -1.92 4.98
N GLU A 230 4.00 -2.30 3.73
CA GLU A 230 3.08 -2.09 2.61
C GLU A 230 1.83 -2.97 2.73
N ALA A 231 1.98 -4.24 3.09
CA ALA A 231 0.86 -5.14 3.34
C ALA A 231 -0.05 -4.65 4.48
N GLU A 232 0.54 -4.17 5.58
CA GLU A 232 -0.20 -3.59 6.71
C GLU A 232 -0.98 -2.34 6.28
N ARG A 233 -0.39 -1.48 5.43
CA ARG A 233 -1.09 -0.30 4.88
C ARG A 233 -2.25 -0.69 3.97
N ALA A 234 -2.04 -1.66 3.09
CA ALA A 234 -3.08 -2.16 2.18
C ALA A 234 -4.25 -2.78 2.97
N GLN A 235 -3.97 -3.53 4.04
CA GLN A 235 -4.99 -4.07 4.91
C GLN A 235 -5.80 -2.96 5.60
N ALA A 236 -5.11 -1.95 6.17
CA ALA A 236 -5.77 -0.84 6.82
C ALA A 236 -6.65 -0.02 5.85
N GLU A 237 -6.24 0.11 4.59
CA GLU A 237 -7.04 0.75 3.54
C GLU A 237 -8.27 -0.08 3.17
N ALA A 238 -8.12 -1.40 3.04
CA ALA A 238 -9.23 -2.31 2.77
C ALA A 238 -10.28 -2.29 3.91
N GLU A 239 -9.83 -2.28 5.18
CA GLU A 239 -10.71 -2.16 6.34
C GLU A 239 -11.50 -0.84 6.35
N ARG A 240 -10.85 0.27 5.95
CA ARG A 240 -11.52 1.57 5.82
C ARG A 240 -12.55 1.58 4.71
N ALA A 241 -12.20 1.05 3.54
CA ALA A 241 -13.12 0.94 2.41
C ALA A 241 -14.34 0.07 2.76
N GLN A 242 -14.14 -1.04 3.48
CA GLN A 242 -15.24 -1.86 3.97
C GLN A 242 -16.14 -1.08 4.95
N ALA A 243 -15.55 -0.38 5.92
CA ALA A 243 -16.32 0.41 6.88
C ALA A 243 -17.11 1.56 6.20
N GLU A 244 -16.55 2.16 5.15
CA GLU A 244 -17.23 3.18 4.35
C GLU A 244 -18.39 2.58 3.54
N ALA A 245 -18.19 1.40 2.93
CA ALA A 245 -19.24 0.69 2.23
C ALA A 245 -20.39 0.28 3.17
N GLU A 246 -20.09 -0.22 4.37
CA GLU A 246 -21.09 -0.54 5.38
C GLU A 246 -21.88 0.69 5.84
N ARG A 247 -21.22 1.84 5.99
CA ARG A 247 -21.89 3.12 6.30
C ARG A 247 -22.79 3.58 5.17
N ALA A 248 -22.32 3.52 3.92
CA ALA A 248 -23.10 3.90 2.76
C ALA A 248 -24.34 3.00 2.59
N GLN A 249 -24.20 1.69 2.85
CA GLN A 249 -25.33 0.77 2.85
C GLN A 249 -26.34 1.12 3.95
N ALA A 250 -25.88 1.36 5.18
CA ALA A 250 -26.76 1.74 6.29
C ALA A 250 -27.49 3.08 6.03
N GLU A 251 -26.83 4.03 5.37
CA GLU A 251 -27.45 5.30 4.95
C GLU A 251 -28.52 5.08 3.87
N ALA A 252 -28.23 4.24 2.86
CA ALA A 252 -29.20 3.89 1.82
C ALA A 252 -30.43 3.17 2.39
N GLU A 253 -30.25 2.23 3.32
CA GLU A 253 -31.35 1.54 4.01
C GLU A 253 -32.23 2.52 4.81
N ARG A 254 -31.61 3.50 5.49
CA ARG A 254 -32.36 4.56 6.21
C ARG A 254 -33.15 5.44 5.25
N ALA A 255 -32.54 5.88 4.15
CA ALA A 255 -33.22 6.69 3.15
C ALA A 255 -34.41 5.95 2.52
N GLN A 256 -34.26 4.65 2.25
CA GLN A 256 -35.36 3.82 1.76
C GLN A 256 -36.50 3.72 2.79
N ALA A 257 -36.19 3.44 4.06
CA ALA A 257 -37.20 3.37 5.11
C ALA A 257 -37.93 4.70 5.33
N GLU A 258 -37.24 5.83 5.19
CA GLU A 258 -37.85 7.16 5.26
C GLU A 258 -38.78 7.42 4.06
N ALA A 259 -38.35 7.04 2.85
CA ALA A 259 -39.18 7.15 1.64
C ALA A 259 -40.45 6.29 1.74
N GLU A 260 -40.34 5.05 2.24
CA GLU A 260 -41.49 4.16 2.45
C GLU A 260 -42.49 4.74 3.47
N ARG A 261 -41.98 5.34 4.56
CA ARG A 261 -42.84 6.04 5.55
C ARG A 261 -43.56 7.23 4.93
N ALA A 262 -42.84 8.08 4.18
CA ALA A 262 -43.43 9.24 3.52
C ALA A 262 -44.52 8.82 2.50
N GLN A 263 -44.31 7.73 1.76
CA GLN A 263 -45.32 7.18 0.85
C GLN A 263 -46.55 6.68 1.60
N ALA A 264 -46.36 5.95 2.71
CA ALA A 264 -47.46 5.45 3.52
C ALA A 264 -48.29 6.60 4.15
N GLU A 265 -47.62 7.65 4.64
CA GLU A 265 -48.29 8.85 5.16
C GLU A 265 -49.09 9.58 4.07
N ALA A 266 -48.50 9.78 2.89
CA ALA A 266 -49.19 10.40 1.76
C ALA A 266 -50.40 9.57 1.28
N GLU A 267 -50.30 8.24 1.27
CA GLU A 267 -51.43 7.37 0.93
C GLU A 267 -52.54 7.45 1.99
N ALA A 268 -52.17 7.47 3.28
CA ALA A 268 -53.13 7.61 4.37
C ALA A 268 -53.86 8.97 4.32
N GLU A 269 -53.13 10.05 4.01
CA GLU A 269 -53.72 11.37 3.82
C GLU A 269 -54.68 11.40 2.62
N ARG A 270 -54.30 10.78 1.48
CA ARG A 270 -55.19 10.64 0.32
C ARG A 270 -56.48 9.91 0.67
N LYS A 271 -56.40 8.78 1.37
CA LYS A 271 -57.58 8.02 1.83
C LYS A 271 -58.47 8.83 2.76
N ARG A 272 -57.90 9.62 3.66
CA ARG A 272 -58.66 10.53 4.54
C ARG A 272 -59.37 11.62 3.74
N ALA A 273 -58.70 12.22 2.77
CA ALA A 273 -59.30 13.22 1.88
C ALA A 273 -60.45 12.63 1.04
N GLU A 274 -60.26 11.44 0.47
CA GLU A 274 -61.31 10.71 -0.27
C GLU A 274 -62.52 10.39 0.63
N ALA A 275 -62.29 9.92 1.86
CA ALA A 275 -63.36 9.65 2.82
C ALA A 275 -64.13 10.92 3.20
N ALA A 276 -63.43 12.04 3.46
CA ALA A 276 -64.05 13.33 3.77
C ALA A 276 -64.88 13.87 2.59
N GLN A 277 -64.41 13.70 1.35
CA GLN A 277 -65.17 14.06 0.16
C GLN A 277 -66.43 13.21 0.01
N ALA A 278 -66.34 11.90 0.25
CA ALA A 278 -67.50 11.00 0.19
C ALA A 278 -68.54 11.34 1.26
N GLU A 279 -68.10 11.70 2.47
CA GLU A 279 -68.99 12.14 3.56
C GLU A 279 -69.69 13.45 3.23
N ALA A 280 -68.94 14.44 2.71
CA ALA A 280 -69.51 15.72 2.27
C ALA A 280 -70.50 15.54 1.11
N GLU A 281 -70.24 14.64 0.16
CA GLU A 281 -71.18 14.34 -0.92
C GLU A 281 -72.45 13.65 -0.39
N ALA A 282 -72.32 12.72 0.57
CA ALA A 282 -73.45 12.06 1.21
C ALA A 282 -74.31 13.06 2.00
N GLU A 283 -73.69 14.00 2.72
CA GLU A 283 -74.39 15.07 3.42
C GLU A 283 -75.13 16.00 2.45
N ARG A 284 -74.49 16.38 1.33
CA ARG A 284 -75.14 17.17 0.27
C ARG A 284 -76.39 16.46 -0.29
N LYS A 285 -76.28 15.17 -0.61
CA LYS A 285 -77.42 14.37 -1.09
C LYS A 285 -78.56 14.29 -0.05
N ARG A 286 -78.23 14.17 1.24
CA ARG A 286 -79.24 14.20 2.32
C ARG A 286 -79.93 15.55 2.43
N ALA A 287 -79.17 16.65 2.33
CA ALA A 287 -79.72 18.00 2.31
C ALA A 287 -80.64 18.23 1.10
N GLU A 288 -80.23 17.80 -0.10
CA GLU A 288 -81.05 17.85 -1.32
C GLU A 288 -82.36 17.04 -1.15
N ALA A 289 -82.28 15.82 -0.59
CA ALA A 289 -83.46 15.00 -0.32
C ALA A 289 -84.42 15.66 0.70
N ALA A 290 -83.88 16.21 1.79
CA ALA A 290 -84.68 16.90 2.80
C ALA A 290 -85.36 18.16 2.23
N GLN A 291 -84.70 18.90 1.33
CA GLN A 291 -85.30 20.02 0.62
C GLN A 291 -86.45 19.57 -0.28
N ALA A 292 -86.27 18.49 -1.05
CA ALA A 292 -87.33 17.93 -1.90
C ALA A 292 -88.54 17.44 -1.09
N GLU A 293 -88.31 16.82 0.08
CA GLU A 293 -89.38 16.44 1.00
C GLU A 293 -90.11 17.66 1.57
N ALA A 294 -89.39 18.69 1.98
CA ALA A 294 -89.98 19.94 2.48
C ALA A 294 -90.83 20.64 1.40
N GLU A 295 -90.36 20.66 0.15
CA GLU A 295 -91.12 21.19 -0.99
C GLU A 295 -92.39 20.37 -1.27
N THR A 296 -92.28 19.03 -1.18
CA THR A 296 -93.44 18.12 -1.29
C THR A 296 -94.44 18.33 -0.14
N ALA A 297 -93.95 18.53 1.08
CA ALA A 297 -94.80 18.81 2.24
C ALA A 297 -95.51 20.17 2.10
N ARG A 298 -94.81 21.19 1.60
CA ARG A 298 -95.37 22.51 1.33
C ARG A 298 -96.47 22.46 0.28
N THR A 299 -96.22 21.81 -0.86
CA THR A 299 -97.24 21.65 -1.92
C THR A 299 -98.47 20.89 -1.42
N ARG A 300 -98.30 19.85 -0.58
CA ARG A 300 -99.43 19.16 0.08
C ARG A 300 -100.19 20.07 1.04
N ALA A 301 -99.49 20.88 1.83
CA ALA A 301 -100.11 21.83 2.76
C ALA A 301 -100.93 22.89 2.01
N GLU A 302 -100.38 23.43 0.91
CA GLU A 302 -101.08 24.37 0.02
C GLU A 302 -102.33 23.72 -0.60
N ALA A 303 -102.25 22.46 -1.05
CA ALA A 303 -103.40 21.72 -1.56
C ALA A 303 -104.47 21.47 -0.48
N ALA A 304 -104.06 21.10 0.74
CA ALA A 304 -104.97 20.90 1.87
C ALA A 304 -105.67 22.21 2.28
N GLN A 305 -104.96 23.34 2.27
CA GLN A 305 -105.54 24.66 2.51
C GLN A 305 -106.56 25.02 1.42
N ALA A 306 -106.24 24.80 0.15
CA ALA A 306 -107.17 25.04 -0.95
C ALA A 306 -108.44 24.18 -0.84
N GLN A 307 -108.30 22.92 -0.42
CA GLN A 307 -109.43 22.03 -0.18
C GLN A 307 -110.28 22.50 1.00
N ALA A 308 -109.66 22.87 2.13
CA ALA A 308 -110.37 23.41 3.30
C ALA A 308 -111.11 24.73 2.96
N GLU A 309 -110.51 25.60 2.14
CA GLU A 309 -111.18 26.82 1.66
C GLU A 309 -112.37 26.50 0.76
N SER A 310 -112.25 25.51 -0.13
CA SER A 310 -113.36 25.02 -0.95
C SER A 310 -114.49 24.42 -0.10
N GLU A 311 -114.17 23.61 0.90
CA GLU A 311 -115.14 23.03 1.84
C GLU A 311 -115.83 24.11 2.65
N ARG A 312 -115.10 25.11 3.14
CA ARG A 312 -115.67 26.28 3.82
C ARG A 312 -116.63 27.05 2.92
N LYS A 313 -116.25 27.33 1.66
CA LYS A 313 -117.14 27.98 0.69
C LYS A 313 -118.41 27.15 0.42
N ARG A 314 -118.30 25.81 0.38
CA ARG A 314 -119.46 24.91 0.28
C ARG A 314 -120.34 24.95 1.53
N ALA A 315 -119.75 24.96 2.72
CA ALA A 315 -120.47 25.07 3.98
C ALA A 315 -121.22 26.41 4.08
N GLU A 316 -120.57 27.52 3.76
CA GLU A 316 -121.19 28.86 3.68
C GLU A 316 -122.34 28.89 2.65
N ALA A 317 -122.17 28.26 1.48
CA ALA A 317 -123.23 28.14 0.48
C ALA A 317 -124.41 27.26 0.94
N ALA A 318 -124.13 26.16 1.64
CA ALA A 318 -125.15 25.29 2.22
C ALA A 318 -125.92 25.98 3.35
N GLU A 319 -125.23 26.77 4.18
CA GLU A 319 -125.83 27.59 5.23
C GLU A 319 -126.71 28.69 4.63
N ALA A 320 -126.26 29.35 3.56
CA ALA A 320 -127.09 30.30 2.81
C ALA A 320 -128.34 29.63 2.19
N GLN A 321 -128.22 28.42 1.66
CA GLN A 321 -129.36 27.64 1.19
C GLN A 321 -130.31 27.25 2.33
N ALA A 322 -129.79 26.83 3.48
CA ALA A 322 -130.59 26.50 4.65
C ALA A 322 -131.33 27.73 5.19
N ALA A 323 -130.67 28.90 5.22
CA ALA A 323 -131.29 30.17 5.57
C ALA A 323 -132.40 30.56 4.58
N ALA A 324 -132.20 30.36 3.28
CA ALA A 324 -133.23 30.58 2.27
C ALA A 324 -134.43 29.63 2.44
N LEU A 325 -134.18 28.35 2.73
CA LEU A 325 -135.22 27.37 3.04
C LEU A 325 -135.97 27.71 4.33
N ALA A 326 -135.26 28.16 5.37
CA ALA A 326 -135.88 28.61 6.62
C ALA A 326 -136.77 29.85 6.39
N ALA A 327 -136.31 30.81 5.59
CA ALA A 327 -137.11 31.97 5.19
C ALA A 327 -138.36 31.56 4.38
N GLU A 328 -138.26 30.54 3.51
CA GLU A 328 -139.40 30.00 2.77
C GLU A 328 -140.38 29.23 3.67
N ILE A 329 -139.88 28.46 4.65
CA ILE A 329 -140.71 27.82 5.69
C ILE A 329 -141.43 28.88 6.53
N GLU A 330 -140.77 29.98 6.88
CA GLU A 330 -141.37 31.07 7.64
C GLU A 330 -142.41 31.85 6.81
N ARG A 331 -142.17 32.00 5.50
CA ARG A 331 -143.14 32.53 4.53
C ARG A 331 -144.38 31.64 4.41
N LEU A 332 -144.20 30.31 4.34
CA LEU A 332 -145.29 29.33 4.33
C LEU A 332 -146.06 29.30 5.66
N ARG A 333 -145.38 29.46 6.80
CA ARG A 333 -146.03 29.63 8.12
C ARG A 333 -146.90 30.89 8.19
N ARG A 334 -146.43 32.01 7.62
CA ARG A 334 -147.23 33.25 7.53
C ARG A 334 -148.46 33.10 6.61
N LEU A 335 -148.38 32.30 5.55
CA LEU A 335 -149.52 31.98 4.69
C LEU A 335 -150.59 31.14 5.40
N LEU A 336 -150.18 30.23 6.28
CA LEU A 336 -151.09 29.41 7.10
C LEU A 336 -151.80 30.20 8.21
N GLN A 337 -151.23 31.31 8.68
CA GLN A 337 -151.85 32.18 9.70
C GLN A 337 -152.87 33.18 9.14
N ASN A 338 -152.98 33.32 7.81
CA ASN A 338 -153.82 34.33 7.15
C ASN A 338 -155.00 33.75 6.35
N GLN A 339 -155.64 32.68 6.83
CA GLN A 339 -156.96 32.27 6.32
C GLN A 339 -158.08 32.71 7.28
N PRO A 340 -159.00 33.60 6.85
CA PRO A 340 -160.10 34.08 7.67
C PRO A 340 -161.30 33.12 7.66
N GLU A 341 -162.01 33.16 8.79
CA GLU A 341 -163.21 32.42 9.16
C GLU A 341 -164.35 32.46 8.14
N ASN A 342 -165.10 31.34 8.03
CA ASN A 342 -166.50 31.41 7.65
C ASN A 342 -167.33 30.31 8.36
N LYS A 343 -168.42 30.75 9.02
CA LYS A 343 -169.54 30.00 9.62
C LYS A 343 -170.80 30.38 8.80
N PRO A 344 -172.01 29.80 9.01
CA PRO A 344 -172.44 28.40 9.13
C PRO A 344 -173.67 28.10 8.21
N GLY A 345 -174.21 26.87 8.21
CA GLY A 345 -175.60 26.58 7.81
C GLY A 345 -175.84 25.23 7.12
N GLY A 346 -176.80 24.44 7.62
CA GLY A 346 -177.34 23.24 6.96
C GLY A 346 -177.16 21.96 7.75
#